data_AF-A0A4U5J818-F1
#
_entry.id   AF-A0A4U5J818-F1
#
_cell.length_a   1.000
_cell.length_b   1.000
_cell.length_c   1.000
_cell.angle_alpha   90.00
_cell.angle_beta   90.00
_cell.angle_gamma   90.00
#
_symmetry.space_group_name_H-M   'P 1'
#
loop_
_entity.id
_entity.type
_entity.pdbx_description
1 polymer ?
#
loop_
_entity_poly.entity_id
_entity_poly.type
_entity_poly.pdbx_seq_one_letter_code
_entity_poly.pdbx_strand_id
1 'polypeptide(L)'
;MSDVDAAPDVDTRSGAAAAAASESASDDAEQAAPEFDPDRPYTESEIIMTAVRVVTPFVLTYGFFMTFHGADSPGGGFQGGALVAVVVFMLAFAFGIRPTREWVGSGVMTGLAAGGVIVFASVGLGALGLGGAFLEYGRYARFIGPDATKWGMEAIEIGGVAPIVAGVIMGLFFLTAAGYELDGGDEE
;
A
#
# COMPACT_ATOMS: atom_id res chain seq x y z
N MET A 1 -89.16 -0.21 33.08
CA MET A 1 -88.72 0.18 31.72
C MET A 1 -88.73 1.70 31.70
N SER A 2 -87.81 2.36 32.40
CA SER A 2 -86.38 2.63 32.09
C SER A 2 -86.21 3.72 31.04
N ASP A 3 -85.98 4.91 31.60
CA ASP A 3 -85.62 6.21 31.04
C ASP A 3 -84.29 6.25 30.27
N VAL A 4 -84.23 7.17 29.29
CA VAL A 4 -83.22 8.26 29.09
C VAL A 4 -81.72 7.89 29.17
N ASP A 5 -80.92 8.17 28.13
CA ASP A 5 -80.04 9.37 28.03
C ASP A 5 -78.91 9.29 26.96
N ALA A 6 -78.57 10.48 26.44
CA ALA A 6 -77.28 11.05 25.98
C ALA A 6 -76.16 10.23 25.27
N ALA A 7 -75.65 10.81 24.19
CA ALA A 7 -74.29 10.60 23.65
C ALA A 7 -73.21 11.24 24.58
N PRO A 8 -71.93 10.83 24.57
CA PRO A 8 -70.97 11.35 23.57
C PRO A 8 -69.80 10.42 23.13
N ASP A 9 -69.35 10.67 21.89
CA ASP A 9 -67.99 10.73 21.32
C ASP A 9 -66.76 10.38 22.21
N VAL A 10 -65.96 9.34 21.87
CA VAL A 10 -64.50 9.22 22.19
C VAL A 10 -63.76 8.25 21.25
N ASP A 11 -62.98 8.82 20.32
CA ASP A 11 -61.59 8.49 19.91
C ASP A 11 -61.19 7.07 19.42
N THR A 12 -61.26 6.84 18.10
CA THR A 12 -60.67 5.69 17.40
C THR A 12 -59.16 5.84 17.09
N ARG A 13 -58.36 6.53 17.91
CA ARG A 13 -56.91 6.73 17.70
C ARG A 13 -55.98 5.84 18.54
N SER A 14 -56.45 4.74 19.10
CA SER A 14 -55.59 3.87 19.94
C SER A 14 -54.90 2.71 19.18
N GLY A 15 -55.39 2.32 18.00
CA GLY A 15 -54.88 1.12 17.29
C GLY A 15 -53.67 1.33 16.37
N ALA A 16 -53.42 2.56 15.90
CA ALA A 16 -52.38 2.81 14.89
C ALA A 16 -50.99 3.08 15.50
N ALA A 17 -50.91 3.50 16.77
CA ALA A 17 -49.65 3.81 17.43
C ALA A 17 -48.90 2.55 17.92
N ALA A 18 -49.61 1.45 18.19
CA ALA A 18 -49.00 0.21 18.68
C ALA A 18 -48.37 -0.64 17.57
N ALA A 19 -48.85 -0.54 16.32
CA ALA A 19 -48.25 -1.24 15.18
C ALA A 19 -46.98 -0.53 14.66
N ALA A 20 -46.92 0.80 14.74
CA ALA A 20 -45.73 1.56 14.34
C ALA A 20 -44.55 1.45 15.32
N ALA A 21 -44.79 0.96 16.55
CA ALA A 21 -43.77 0.83 17.58
C ALA A 21 -43.05 -0.53 17.60
N SER A 22 -43.49 -1.51 16.77
CA SER A 22 -42.80 -2.81 16.66
C SER A 22 -42.06 -3.01 15.35
N GLU A 23 -42.19 -2.11 14.36
CA GLU A 23 -41.38 -2.12 13.14
C GLU A 23 -40.09 -1.29 13.28
N SER A 24 -39.93 -0.52 14.36
CA SER A 24 -38.74 0.31 14.59
C SER A 24 -37.74 -0.27 15.60
N ALA A 25 -37.89 -1.54 15.99
CA ALA A 25 -37.12 -2.13 17.11
C ALA A 25 -36.21 -3.31 16.70
N SER A 26 -35.94 -3.49 15.40
CA SER A 26 -34.96 -4.49 14.92
C SER A 26 -33.85 -3.93 14.02
N ASP A 27 -33.82 -2.62 13.76
CA ASP A 27 -32.82 -2.01 12.87
C ASP A 27 -31.63 -1.37 13.60
N ASP A 28 -31.61 -1.41 14.94
CA ASP A 28 -30.44 -1.06 15.75
C ASP A 28 -29.62 -2.31 16.09
N ALA A 29 -29.50 -3.24 15.15
CA ALA A 29 -28.34 -4.12 15.16
C ALA A 29 -27.15 -3.21 14.92
N GLU A 30 -26.52 -2.78 16.02
CA GLU A 30 -25.17 -2.26 16.13
C GLU A 30 -24.40 -2.71 14.88
N GLN A 31 -24.29 -1.82 13.88
CA GLN A 31 -23.44 -2.07 12.73
C GLN A 31 -22.04 -2.06 13.32
N ALA A 32 -21.62 -3.23 13.83
CA ALA A 32 -20.27 -3.51 14.20
C ALA A 32 -19.45 -3.02 13.02
N ALA A 33 -18.63 -2.00 13.27
CA ALA A 33 -17.80 -1.41 12.24
C ALA A 33 -17.18 -2.56 11.46
N PRO A 34 -17.31 -2.59 10.12
CA PRO A 34 -16.96 -3.76 9.33
C PRO A 34 -15.59 -4.23 9.77
N GLU A 35 -15.54 -5.43 10.35
CA GLU A 35 -14.29 -6.01 10.81
C GLU A 35 -13.34 -6.03 9.62
N PHE A 36 -12.17 -5.46 9.80
CA PHE A 36 -11.18 -5.39 8.73
C PHE A 36 -10.80 -6.82 8.34
N ASP A 37 -11.29 -7.27 7.17
CA ASP A 37 -10.99 -8.57 6.59
C ASP A 37 -9.92 -8.38 5.49
N PRO A 38 -8.63 -8.63 5.79
CA PRO A 38 -7.58 -8.38 4.82
C PRO A 38 -7.58 -9.32 3.59
N ASP A 39 -8.46 -10.33 3.54
CA ASP A 39 -8.64 -11.22 2.38
C ASP A 39 -9.70 -10.70 1.40
N ARG A 40 -10.57 -9.79 1.83
CA ARG A 40 -11.57 -9.19 0.93
C ARG A 40 -10.92 -8.09 0.10
N PRO A 41 -11.35 -7.92 -1.17
CA PRO A 41 -11.05 -6.70 -1.90
C PRO A 41 -11.45 -5.50 -1.05
N TYR A 42 -10.54 -4.54 -0.91
CA TYR A 42 -10.81 -3.31 -0.16
C TYR A 42 -11.94 -2.48 -0.78
N THR A 43 -12.27 -2.81 -2.02
CA THR A 43 -13.30 -2.18 -2.81
C THR A 43 -13.99 -3.23 -3.67
N GLU A 44 -15.30 -3.38 -3.50
CA GLU A 44 -16.16 -4.23 -4.34
C GLU A 44 -16.58 -3.51 -5.65
N SER A 45 -15.90 -2.41 -6.01
CA SER A 45 -16.19 -1.62 -7.20
C SER A 45 -15.46 -2.16 -8.42
N GLU A 46 -16.23 -2.71 -9.35
CA GLU A 46 -15.79 -3.09 -10.70
C GLU A 46 -15.05 -1.96 -11.43
N ILE A 47 -15.45 -0.71 -11.18
CA ILE A 47 -14.82 0.47 -11.77
C ILE A 47 -13.38 0.61 -11.28
N ILE A 48 -13.15 0.47 -9.97
CA ILE A 48 -11.82 0.63 -9.37
C ILE A 48 -10.92 -0.53 -9.78
N MET A 49 -11.42 -1.76 -9.76
CA MET A 49 -10.67 -2.95 -10.21
C MET A 49 -10.23 -2.81 -11.68
N THR A 50 -11.16 -2.37 -12.55
CA THR A 50 -10.86 -2.14 -13.97
C THR A 50 -9.86 -1.01 -14.16
N ALA A 51 -10.05 0.12 -13.46
CA ALA A 51 -9.15 1.27 -13.53
C ALA A 51 -7.72 0.89 -13.10
N VAL A 52 -7.58 0.20 -11.96
CA VAL A 52 -6.26 -0.27 -11.49
C VAL A 52 -5.62 -1.20 -12.51
N ARG A 53 -6.37 -2.14 -13.08
CA ARG A 53 -5.85 -3.08 -14.08
C ARG A 53 -5.33 -2.39 -15.34
N VAL A 54 -5.97 -1.30 -15.77
CA VAL A 54 -5.57 -0.52 -16.94
C VAL A 54 -4.42 0.43 -16.61
N VAL A 55 -4.46 1.12 -15.46
CA VAL A 55 -3.50 2.18 -15.09
C VAL A 55 -2.16 1.60 -14.61
N THR A 56 -2.18 0.48 -13.89
CA THR A 56 -0.98 -0.18 -13.33
C THR A 56 0.19 -0.32 -14.32
N PRO A 57 0.03 -0.87 -15.54
CA PRO A 57 1.15 -1.01 -16.47
C PRO A 57 1.78 0.33 -16.88
N PHE A 58 1.00 1.41 -16.98
CA PHE A 58 1.51 2.75 -17.30
C PHE A 58 2.30 3.34 -16.13
N VAL A 59 1.78 3.23 -14.91
CA VAL A 59 2.47 3.71 -13.71
C VAL A 59 3.78 2.94 -13.49
N LEU A 60 3.76 1.62 -13.69
CA LEU A 60 4.95 0.79 -13.58
C LEU A 60 6.01 1.16 -14.62
N THR A 61 5.59 1.36 -15.87
CA THR A 61 6.47 1.77 -16.97
C THR A 61 7.07 3.15 -16.70
N TYR A 62 6.27 4.09 -16.21
CA TYR A 62 6.75 5.41 -15.81
C TYR A 62 7.73 5.34 -14.63
N GLY A 63 7.47 4.46 -13.65
CA GLY A 63 8.40 4.18 -12.55
C GLY A 63 9.76 3.69 -13.05
N PHE A 64 9.77 2.72 -13.97
CA PHE A 64 11.00 2.24 -14.58
C PHE A 64 11.69 3.30 -15.44
N PHE A 65 10.94 4.09 -16.20
CA PHE A 65 11.49 5.22 -16.96
C PHE A 65 12.23 6.19 -16.05
N MET A 66 11.63 6.58 -14.93
CA MET A 66 12.22 7.46 -13.92
C MET A 66 13.46 6.86 -13.27
N THR A 67 13.47 5.55 -13.02
CA THR A 67 14.65 4.84 -12.50
C THR A 67 15.80 4.81 -13.51
N PHE A 68 15.53 4.57 -14.80
CA PHE A 68 16.57 4.42 -15.81
C PHE A 68 17.11 5.75 -16.36
N HIS A 69 16.37 6.86 -16.23
CA HIS A 69 16.76 8.17 -16.77
C HIS A 69 17.09 9.20 -15.68
N GLY A 70 17.39 8.76 -14.45
CA GLY A 70 17.68 9.66 -13.33
C GLY A 70 18.89 10.57 -13.52
N ALA A 71 19.90 10.14 -14.26
CA ALA A 71 21.11 10.93 -14.50
C ALA A 71 20.90 12.08 -15.50
N ASP A 72 19.97 11.93 -16.44
CA ASP A 72 19.75 12.88 -17.55
C ASP A 72 18.44 13.68 -17.40
N SER A 73 17.60 13.39 -16.41
CA SER A 73 16.29 14.03 -16.20
C SER A 73 15.95 14.24 -14.71
N PRO A 74 15.06 15.19 -14.36
CA PRO A 74 14.55 15.31 -13.00
C PRO A 74 13.86 14.01 -12.59
N GLY A 75 14.44 13.29 -11.62
CA GLY A 75 13.98 11.95 -11.32
C GLY A 75 15.01 11.12 -10.57
N GLY A 76 14.92 9.81 -10.77
CA GLY A 76 15.95 8.86 -10.34
C GLY A 76 15.40 7.67 -9.56
N GLY A 77 16.34 6.88 -9.05
CA GLY A 77 16.05 5.61 -8.37
C GLY A 77 15.06 5.74 -7.21
N PHE A 78 15.12 6.82 -6.41
CA PHE A 78 14.20 7.02 -5.29
C PHE A 78 12.74 7.15 -5.74
N GLN A 79 12.47 8.05 -6.69
CA GLN A 79 11.11 8.31 -7.16
C GLN A 79 10.56 7.12 -7.97
N GLY A 80 11.39 6.51 -8.81
CA GLY A 80 11.01 5.32 -9.56
C GLY A 80 10.72 4.11 -8.65
N GLY A 81 11.55 3.88 -7.63
CA GLY A 81 11.31 2.85 -6.61
C GLY A 81 10.01 3.09 -5.82
N ALA A 82 9.69 4.34 -5.50
CA ALA A 82 8.41 4.69 -4.87
C ALA A 82 7.22 4.40 -5.79
N LEU A 83 7.31 4.68 -7.09
CA LEU A 83 6.25 4.36 -8.07
C LEU A 83 6.04 2.85 -8.21
N VAL A 84 7.11 2.06 -8.17
CA VAL A 84 7.01 0.59 -8.13
C VAL A 84 6.25 0.12 -6.89
N ALA A 85 6.50 0.70 -5.72
CA ALA A 85 5.73 0.37 -4.51
C ALA A 85 4.26 0.82 -4.61
N VAL A 86 3.99 1.99 -5.20
CA VAL A 86 2.61 2.47 -5.45
C VAL A 86 1.83 1.52 -6.35
N VAL A 87 2.47 0.89 -7.33
CA VAL A 87 1.83 -0.18 -8.13
C VAL A 87 1.35 -1.32 -7.24
N VAL A 88 2.17 -1.76 -6.29
CA VAL A 88 1.77 -2.79 -5.33
C VAL A 88 0.62 -2.32 -4.44
N PHE A 89 0.61 -1.05 -4.04
CA PHE A 89 -0.49 -0.49 -3.24
C PHE A 89 -1.81 -0.48 -4.01
N MET A 90 -1.78 -0.06 -5.28
CA MET A 90 -2.97 -0.08 -6.14
C MET A 90 -3.54 -1.49 -6.26
N LEU A 91 -2.68 -2.50 -6.44
CA LEU A 91 -3.09 -3.90 -6.48
C LEU A 91 -3.65 -4.37 -5.14
N ALA A 92 -3.01 -4.02 -4.02
CA ALA A 92 -3.46 -4.38 -2.68
C ALA A 92 -4.85 -3.81 -2.35
N PHE A 93 -5.12 -2.55 -2.73
CA PHE A 93 -6.43 -1.94 -2.52
C PHE A 93 -7.50 -2.48 -3.48
N ALA A 94 -7.15 -2.82 -4.72
CA ALA A 94 -8.11 -3.34 -5.69
C ALA A 94 -8.44 -4.83 -5.50
N PHE A 95 -7.46 -5.64 -5.10
CA PHE A 95 -7.58 -7.11 -5.11
C PHE A 95 -7.37 -7.76 -3.74
N GLY A 96 -7.13 -6.98 -2.69
CA GLY A 96 -6.94 -7.47 -1.32
C GLY A 96 -5.48 -7.43 -0.87
N ILE A 97 -5.28 -7.11 0.41
CA ILE A 97 -3.94 -6.88 1.00
C ILE A 97 -3.22 -8.21 1.23
N ARG A 98 -3.88 -9.20 1.85
CA ARG A 98 -3.32 -10.54 2.10
C ARG A 98 -2.89 -11.23 0.79
N PRO A 99 -3.76 -11.36 -0.23
CA PRO A 99 -3.38 -11.98 -1.50
C PRO A 99 -2.21 -11.26 -2.20
N THR A 100 -2.18 -9.93 -2.15
CA THR A 100 -1.10 -9.15 -2.77
C THR A 100 0.21 -9.32 -2.01
N ARG A 101 0.18 -9.38 -0.67
CA ARG A 101 1.37 -9.63 0.16
C ARG A 101 1.96 -11.01 -0.13
N GLU A 102 1.12 -12.03 -0.25
CA GLU A 102 1.54 -13.39 -0.59
C GLU A 102 2.13 -13.48 -1.99
N TRP A 103 1.53 -12.77 -2.95
CA TRP A 103 2.03 -12.68 -4.32
C TRP A 103 3.40 -12.01 -4.42
N VAL A 104 3.61 -10.89 -3.71
CA VAL A 104 4.92 -10.22 -3.68
C VAL A 104 5.94 -11.05 -2.90
N GLY A 105 5.55 -11.57 -1.74
CA GLY A 105 6.40 -12.35 -0.85
C GLY A 105 7.35 -11.51 0.01
N SER A 106 7.37 -11.79 1.33
CA SER A 106 8.25 -11.11 2.30
C SER A 106 9.74 -11.18 1.92
N GLY A 107 10.16 -12.29 1.30
CA GLY A 107 11.54 -12.46 0.83
C GLY A 107 11.93 -11.48 -0.28
N VAL A 108 11.00 -11.10 -1.16
CA VAL A 108 11.27 -10.14 -2.24
C VAL A 108 11.47 -8.74 -1.66
N MET A 109 10.58 -8.30 -0.76
CA MET A 109 10.69 -6.97 -0.13
C MET A 109 12.01 -6.82 0.62
N THR A 110 12.35 -7.79 1.48
CA THR A 110 13.61 -7.81 2.22
C THR A 110 14.81 -7.97 1.29
N GLY A 111 14.68 -8.80 0.25
CA GLY A 111 15.73 -9.01 -0.76
C GLY A 111 16.05 -7.76 -1.57
N LEU A 112 15.02 -7.00 -1.96
CA LEU A 112 15.19 -5.70 -2.63
C LEU A 112 15.86 -4.69 -1.69
N ALA A 113 15.41 -4.60 -0.44
CA ALA A 113 15.99 -3.68 0.54
C ALA A 113 17.46 -4.01 0.84
N ALA A 114 17.75 -5.24 1.26
CA ALA A 114 19.09 -5.68 1.60
C ALA A 114 20.01 -5.74 0.37
N GLY A 115 19.50 -6.24 -0.77
CA GLY A 115 20.24 -6.33 -2.02
C GLY A 115 20.66 -4.96 -2.53
N GLY A 116 19.75 -3.98 -2.50
CA GLY A 116 20.08 -2.61 -2.88
C GLY A 116 21.13 -1.96 -1.96
N VAL A 117 21.06 -2.21 -0.65
CA VAL A 117 22.11 -1.76 0.29
C VAL A 117 23.46 -2.40 -0.06
N ILE A 118 23.48 -3.70 -0.34
CA ILE A 118 24.71 -4.42 -0.73
C ILE A 118 25.29 -3.82 -2.01
N VAL A 119 24.48 -3.56 -3.03
CA VAL A 119 24.93 -2.94 -4.28
C VAL A 119 25.49 -1.56 -4.03
N PHE A 120 24.76 -0.70 -3.32
CA PHE A 120 25.19 0.66 -2.99
C PHE A 120 26.51 0.67 -2.22
N ALA A 121 26.61 -0.16 -1.17
CA ALA A 121 27.82 -0.29 -0.37
C ALA A 121 28.98 -0.84 -1.22
N SER A 122 28.75 -1.84 -2.07
CA SER A 122 29.80 -2.42 -2.92
C SER A 122 30.37 -1.41 -3.90
N VAL A 123 29.53 -0.59 -4.53
CA VAL A 123 29.98 0.47 -5.45
C VAL A 123 30.75 1.55 -4.70
N GLY A 124 30.32 1.94 -3.50
CA GLY A 124 31.04 2.93 -2.72
C GLY A 124 32.37 2.42 -2.15
N LEU A 125 32.38 1.20 -1.61
CA LEU A 125 33.58 0.54 -1.06
C LEU A 125 34.57 0.14 -2.15
N GLY A 126 34.11 -0.22 -3.36
CA GLY A 126 34.99 -0.50 -4.48
C GLY A 126 35.85 0.71 -4.88
N ALA A 127 35.31 1.93 -4.78
CA ALA A 127 36.07 3.16 -5.04
C ALA A 127 37.17 3.37 -3.99
N LEU A 128 36.89 3.08 -2.71
CA LEU A 128 37.90 3.07 -1.64
C LEU A 128 38.99 2.02 -1.90
N GLY A 129 38.59 0.81 -2.33
CA GLY A 129 39.53 -0.27 -2.68
C GLY A 129 40.47 0.08 -3.84
N LEU A 130 40.09 1.05 -4.68
CA LEU A 130 40.91 1.60 -5.76
C LEU A 130 41.76 2.81 -5.33
N GLY A 131 41.76 3.14 -4.03
CA GLY A 131 42.52 4.27 -3.46
C GLY A 131 41.86 5.64 -3.64
N GLY A 132 40.56 5.69 -3.93
CA GLY A 132 39.77 6.93 -3.93
C GLY A 132 38.96 7.13 -2.65
N ALA A 133 38.05 8.09 -2.68
CA ALA A 133 37.02 8.31 -1.67
C ALA A 133 35.76 7.45 -1.94
N PHE A 134 34.89 7.35 -0.94
CA PHE A 134 33.59 6.66 -1.07
C PHE A 134 32.75 7.30 -2.18
N LEU A 135 32.22 6.49 -3.09
CA LEU A 135 31.48 6.93 -4.29
C LEU A 135 32.28 7.83 -5.24
N GLU A 136 33.62 7.81 -5.21
CA GLU A 136 34.45 8.48 -6.21
C GLU A 136 34.44 7.68 -7.53
N TYR A 137 33.34 7.77 -8.28
CA TYR A 137 33.08 6.97 -9.47
C TYR A 137 34.16 7.09 -10.55
N GLY A 138 34.87 8.22 -10.62
CA GLY A 138 35.99 8.43 -11.54
C GLY A 138 37.11 7.39 -11.39
N ARG A 139 37.23 6.73 -10.23
CA ARG A 139 38.19 5.63 -10.03
C ARG A 139 37.89 4.40 -10.87
N TYR A 140 36.64 4.24 -11.29
CA TYR A 140 36.23 3.17 -12.19
C TYR A 140 36.54 3.48 -13.67
N ALA A 141 37.00 4.69 -14.01
CA ALA A 141 37.27 5.07 -15.40
C ALA A 141 38.25 4.14 -16.13
N ARG A 142 39.17 3.53 -15.38
CA ARG A 142 40.10 2.52 -15.89
C ARG A 142 39.42 1.24 -16.40
N PHE A 143 38.19 0.96 -15.98
CA PHE A 143 37.43 -0.25 -16.31
C PHE A 143 36.23 0.01 -17.22
N ILE A 144 35.50 1.11 -16.99
CA ILE A 144 34.25 1.45 -17.68
C ILE A 144 34.36 2.69 -18.58
N GLY A 145 35.56 3.27 -18.71
CA GLY A 145 35.84 4.37 -19.62
C GLY A 145 35.59 5.77 -19.02
N PRO A 146 35.70 6.83 -19.84
CA PRO A 146 35.66 8.22 -19.36
C PRO A 146 34.33 8.60 -18.69
N ASP A 147 33.23 7.94 -19.06
CA ASP A 147 31.89 8.21 -18.52
C ASP A 147 31.59 7.43 -17.23
N ALA A 148 32.61 6.89 -16.54
CA ALA A 148 32.44 6.11 -15.32
C ALA A 148 31.60 6.79 -14.24
N THR A 149 31.64 8.13 -14.17
CA THR A 149 30.79 8.89 -13.26
C THR A 149 29.31 8.77 -13.59
N LYS A 150 28.94 8.91 -14.86
CA LYS A 150 27.55 8.76 -15.31
C LYS A 150 27.04 7.35 -15.03
N TRP A 151 27.78 6.34 -15.51
CA TRP A 151 27.40 4.94 -15.33
C TRP A 151 27.42 4.50 -13.87
N GLY A 152 28.32 5.06 -13.05
CA GLY A 152 28.36 4.83 -11.61
C GLY A 152 27.14 5.38 -10.90
N MET A 153 26.71 6.61 -11.24
CA MET A 153 25.48 7.19 -10.70
C MET A 153 24.24 6.39 -11.11
N GLU A 154 24.09 6.06 -12.40
CA GLU A 154 22.96 5.23 -12.87
C GLU A 154 22.95 3.86 -12.19
N ALA A 155 24.12 3.21 -12.05
CA ALA A 155 24.21 1.90 -11.41
C ALA A 155 23.74 1.92 -9.95
N ILE A 156 24.14 2.94 -9.16
CA ILE A 156 23.67 3.03 -7.77
C ILE A 156 22.19 3.37 -7.67
N GLU A 157 21.64 4.11 -8.61
CA GLU A 157 20.22 4.45 -8.60
C GLU A 157 19.35 3.24 -8.97
N ILE A 158 19.72 2.54 -10.04
CA ILE A 158 19.00 1.39 -10.57
C ILE A 158 19.17 0.18 -9.65
N GLY A 159 20.41 -0.13 -9.28
CA GLY A 159 20.74 -1.35 -8.53
C GLY A 159 20.76 -1.16 -7.01
N GLY A 160 20.87 0.07 -6.52
CA GLY A 160 20.93 0.39 -5.10
C GLY A 160 19.65 1.06 -4.60
N VAL A 161 19.46 2.33 -4.94
CA VAL A 161 18.42 3.19 -4.34
C VAL A 161 17.01 2.74 -4.71
N ALA A 162 16.71 2.45 -5.98
CA ALA A 162 15.39 2.01 -6.42
C ALA A 162 14.89 0.75 -5.69
N PRO A 163 15.65 -0.36 -5.61
CA PRO A 163 15.22 -1.54 -4.88
C PRO A 163 15.16 -1.31 -3.37
N ILE A 164 16.05 -0.48 -2.78
CA ILE A 164 15.92 -0.08 -1.36
C ILE A 164 14.55 0.56 -1.11
N VAL A 165 14.22 1.58 -1.90
CA VAL A 165 13.00 2.36 -1.69
C VAL A 165 11.77 1.50 -1.94
N ALA A 166 11.74 0.73 -3.02
CA ALA A 166 10.63 -0.18 -3.30
C ALA A 166 10.44 -1.20 -2.17
N GLY A 167 11.52 -1.88 -1.75
CA GLY A 167 11.48 -2.90 -0.71
C GLY A 167 11.03 -2.36 0.64
N VAL A 168 11.58 -1.22 1.06
CA VAL A 168 11.23 -0.58 2.34
C VAL A 168 9.80 -0.06 2.33
N ILE A 169 9.37 0.63 1.28
CA ILE A 169 8.00 1.18 1.22
C ILE A 169 6.96 0.05 1.20
N MET A 170 7.18 -1.01 0.42
CA MET A 170 6.30 -2.19 0.42
C MET A 170 6.28 -2.86 1.79
N GLY A 171 7.45 -3.07 2.39
CA GLY A 171 7.58 -3.70 3.71
C GLY A 171 6.86 -2.92 4.80
N LEU A 172 7.05 -1.59 4.84
CA LEU A 172 6.35 -0.71 5.77
C LEU A 172 4.83 -0.76 5.56
N PHE A 173 4.36 -0.70 4.31
CA PHE A 173 2.94 -0.80 4.01
C PHE A 173 2.32 -2.09 4.54
N PHE A 174 2.91 -3.25 4.23
CA PHE A 174 2.36 -4.53 4.68
C PHE A 174 2.54 -4.76 6.17
N LEU A 175 3.60 -4.23 6.79
CA LEU A 175 3.77 -4.26 8.24
C LEU A 175 2.70 -3.44 8.94
N THR A 176 2.41 -2.24 8.45
CA THR A 176 1.35 -1.39 9.00
C THR A 176 -0.03 -1.99 8.76
N ALA A 177 -0.26 -2.58 7.58
CA ALA A 177 -1.55 -3.19 7.24
C ALA A 177 -1.84 -4.48 8.04
N ALA A 178 -0.82 -5.14 8.58
CA ALA A 178 -1.00 -6.31 9.46
C ALA A 178 -1.55 -5.94 10.85
N GLY A 179 -1.45 -4.67 11.26
CA GLY A 179 -1.80 -4.24 12.62
C GLY A 179 -0.79 -4.70 13.67
N TYR A 180 -0.88 -4.11 14.87
CA TYR A 180 -0.18 -4.63 16.04
C TYR A 180 -1.13 -5.59 16.74
N GLU A 181 -0.90 -6.90 16.62
CA GLU A 181 -1.41 -7.84 17.63
C GLU A 181 -0.68 -7.48 18.93
N LEU A 182 -1.35 -6.72 19.79
CA LEU A 182 -0.94 -6.66 21.19
C LEU A 182 -1.14 -8.08 21.71
N ASP A 183 -0.08 -8.87 21.67
CA ASP A 183 0.05 -10.09 22.46
C ASP A 183 0.00 -9.63 23.93
N GLY A 184 -1.24 -9.44 24.41
CA GLY A 184 -1.53 -9.28 25.82
C GLY A 184 -1.10 -10.58 26.45
N GLY A 185 0.08 -10.55 27.06
CA GLY A 185 0.59 -11.61 27.90
C GLY A 185 -0.37 -11.83 29.06
N ASP A 186 -1.41 -12.61 28.80
CA ASP A 186 -2.12 -13.39 29.79
C ASP A 186 -1.34 -14.70 29.95
N GLU A 187 -0.23 -14.65 30.68
CA GLU A 187 0.30 -15.85 31.34
C GLU A 187 0.31 -15.61 32.84
N GLU A 188 -0.48 -16.45 33.51
CA GLU A 188 -0.84 -16.49 34.94
C GLU A 188 0.35 -16.61 35.91
#